data_AF-A0A6L9IJG0-F1
#
_entry.id   AF-A0A6L9IJG0-F1
#
_cell.length_a   1.000
_cell.length_b   1.000
_cell.length_c   1.000
_cell.angle_alpha   90.00
_cell.angle_beta   90.00
_cell.angle_gamma   90.00
#
_symmetry.space_group_name_H-M   'P 1'
#
loop_
_entity.id
_entity.type
_entity.pdbx_description
1 polymer ?
#
loop_
_entity_poly.entity_id
_entity_poly.type
_entity_poly.pdbx_seq_one_letter_code
_entity_poly.pdbx_strand_id
1 'polypeptide(L)'
;MNDQLLRSSIAEFLGTFTLVFVGAGAVAATISNEFSVVVPALAHGLILVGLIFAYGHISGAHFNPAVTAGLLVGRKIGFPSAVIYWLAQFLGAIVAALVLQLLLPFNSPLGETTGSLTESAVWTAALFEFVLTFFLVTAVYQAAAFGKAGNLAPLAIGLTLAGAILAGGAYTGASLNPARTLGPAVMAGNLAYVLPYFVGIFGGGLFAGVIHSFVLNTEDDAQE
;
A
#
# COMPACT_ATOMS: atom_id res chain seq x y z
N MET A 1 -16.66 -21.99 -6.42
CA MET A 1 -15.78 -20.80 -6.44
C MET A 1 -15.83 -20.06 -5.10
N ASN A 2 -16.02 -20.72 -3.93
CA ASN A 2 -16.83 -19.99 -2.92
C ASN A 2 -16.17 -19.70 -1.56
N ASP A 3 -15.51 -20.64 -0.88
CA ASP A 3 -15.13 -20.33 0.52
C ASP A 3 -13.76 -19.65 0.67
N GLN A 4 -12.73 -20.15 -0.02
CA GLN A 4 -11.38 -19.58 0.12
C GLN A 4 -11.29 -18.18 -0.48
N LEU A 5 -11.86 -17.98 -1.67
CA LEU A 5 -11.85 -16.68 -2.33
C LEU A 5 -12.62 -15.63 -1.52
N LEU A 6 -13.79 -16.00 -0.99
CA LEU A 6 -14.57 -15.15 -0.08
C LEU A 6 -13.79 -14.79 1.20
N ARG A 7 -13.16 -15.78 1.86
CA ARG A 7 -12.33 -15.54 3.05
C ARG A 7 -11.19 -14.58 2.74
N SER A 8 -10.49 -14.83 1.63
CA SER A 8 -9.36 -14.00 1.20
C SER A 8 -9.78 -12.58 0.83
N SER A 9 -10.92 -12.39 0.16
CA SER A 9 -11.43 -11.07 -0.18
C SER A 9 -11.90 -10.30 1.06
N ILE A 10 -12.51 -10.96 2.04
CA ILE A 10 -12.87 -10.33 3.31
C ILE A 10 -11.60 -9.93 4.08
N ALA A 11 -10.57 -10.78 4.10
CA ALA A 11 -9.29 -10.44 4.71
C ALA A 11 -8.64 -9.22 4.03
N GLU A 12 -8.64 -9.15 2.69
CA GLU A 12 -8.15 -7.99 1.94
C GLU A 12 -8.93 -6.71 2.21
N PHE A 13 -10.26 -6.80 2.32
CA PHE A 13 -11.11 -5.68 2.72
C PHE A 13 -10.76 -5.19 4.12
N LEU A 14 -10.74 -6.08 5.12
CA LEU A 14 -10.49 -5.73 6.52
C LEU A 14 -9.07 -5.21 6.75
N GLY A 15 -8.08 -5.82 6.09
CA GLY A 15 -6.70 -5.38 6.19
C GLY A 15 -6.49 -4.01 5.53
N THR A 16 -7.07 -3.78 4.35
CA THR A 16 -6.99 -2.46 3.71
C THR A 16 -7.74 -1.39 4.49
N PHE A 17 -8.93 -1.73 5.01
CA PHE A 17 -9.68 -0.86 5.91
C PHE A 17 -8.83 -0.46 7.11
N THR A 18 -8.23 -1.43 7.80
CA THR A 18 -7.44 -1.18 9.01
C THR A 18 -6.18 -0.37 8.71
N LEU A 19 -5.48 -0.71 7.62
CA LEU A 19 -4.29 0.01 7.17
C LEU A 19 -4.59 1.48 6.90
N VAL A 20 -5.66 1.77 6.16
CA VAL A 20 -6.07 3.14 5.81
C VAL A 20 -6.62 3.87 7.04
N PHE A 21 -7.44 3.22 7.86
CA PHE A 21 -8.00 3.84 9.06
C PHE A 21 -6.90 4.31 10.03
N VAL A 22 -5.95 3.42 10.36
CA VAL A 22 -4.86 3.73 11.28
C VAL A 22 -3.89 4.74 10.64
N GLY A 23 -3.49 4.48 9.40
CA GLY A 23 -2.50 5.28 8.71
C GLY A 23 -2.98 6.69 8.38
N ALA A 24 -4.12 6.82 7.72
CA ALA A 24 -4.69 8.12 7.36
C ALA A 24 -5.17 8.89 8.61
N GLY A 25 -5.68 8.19 9.63
CA GLY A 25 -5.97 8.79 10.93
C GLY A 25 -4.73 9.36 11.62
N ALA A 26 -3.58 8.68 11.55
CA ALA A 26 -2.31 9.19 12.07
C ALA A 26 -1.82 10.43 11.31
N VAL A 27 -2.02 10.48 9.98
CA VAL A 27 -1.77 11.70 9.19
C VAL A 27 -2.69 12.82 9.65
N ALA A 28 -4.00 12.57 9.76
CA ALA A 28 -4.98 13.55 10.22
C ALA A 28 -4.63 14.16 11.58
N ALA A 29 -4.12 13.34 12.51
CA ALA A 29 -3.75 13.76 13.86
C ALA A 29 -2.45 14.57 13.94
N THR A 30 -1.65 14.65 12.87
CA THR A 30 -0.29 15.21 12.91
C THR A 30 -0.08 16.45 12.05
N ILE A 31 -1.14 16.96 11.42
CA ILE A 31 -1.08 18.07 10.47
C ILE A 31 -0.59 19.39 11.06
N SER A 32 -0.77 19.63 12.36
CA SER A 32 -0.18 20.80 13.03
C SER A 32 1.35 20.74 13.15
N ASN A 33 1.97 19.60 12.84
CA ASN A 33 3.40 19.40 12.79
C ASN A 33 3.79 18.96 11.37
N GLU A 34 3.83 19.90 10.43
CA GLU A 34 4.04 19.69 8.98
C GLU A 34 5.23 18.79 8.60
N PHE A 35 6.16 18.53 9.53
CA PHE A 35 7.35 17.68 9.32
C PHE A 35 7.38 16.40 10.16
N SER A 36 6.36 16.11 10.98
CA SER A 36 6.33 14.89 11.80
C SER A 36 5.84 13.68 10.99
N VAL A 37 6.59 13.31 9.94
CA VAL A 37 6.35 12.09 9.16
C VAL A 37 6.56 10.81 9.97
N VAL A 38 7.18 10.92 11.15
CA VAL A 38 7.51 9.80 12.04
C VAL A 38 6.26 9.07 12.51
N VAL A 39 5.23 9.80 12.97
CA VAL A 39 4.02 9.18 13.50
C VAL A 39 3.25 8.44 12.41
N PRO A 40 2.94 9.05 11.24
CA PRO A 40 2.35 8.32 10.12
C PRO A 40 3.20 7.14 9.64
N ALA A 41 4.53 7.28 9.56
CA ALA A 41 5.42 6.21 9.13
C ALA A 41 5.35 4.99 10.04
N LEU A 42 5.46 5.21 11.35
CA LEU A 42 5.38 4.14 12.34
C LEU A 42 3.96 3.54 12.38
N ALA A 43 2.91 4.37 12.31
CA ALA A 43 1.53 3.89 12.30
C ALA A 43 1.26 2.94 11.13
N HIS A 44 1.60 3.33 9.90
CA HIS A 44 1.41 2.49 8.71
C HIS A 44 2.31 1.25 8.72
N GLY A 45 3.59 1.39 9.07
CA GLY A 45 4.51 0.26 9.08
C GLY A 45 4.13 -0.79 10.12
N LEU A 46 3.91 -0.37 11.38
CA LEU A 46 3.59 -1.28 12.48
C LEU A 46 2.22 -1.95 12.31
N ILE A 47 1.20 -1.22 11.83
CA ILE A 47 -0.10 -1.84 11.56
C ILE A 47 0.01 -2.86 10.42
N LEU A 48 0.82 -2.58 9.39
CA LEU A 48 1.07 -3.54 8.32
C LEU A 48 1.76 -4.81 8.82
N VAL A 49 2.76 -4.70 9.72
CA VAL A 49 3.37 -5.88 10.36
C VAL A 49 2.30 -6.75 11.02
N GLY A 50 1.45 -6.14 11.86
CA GLY A 50 0.39 -6.85 12.57
C GLY A 50 -0.63 -7.49 11.62
N LEU A 51 -1.04 -6.77 10.57
CA LEU A 51 -1.98 -7.27 9.57
C LEU A 51 -1.42 -8.43 8.76
N ILE A 52 -0.15 -8.41 8.36
CA ILE A 52 0.46 -9.53 7.64
C ILE A 52 0.58 -10.75 8.55
N PHE A 53 0.93 -10.60 9.84
CA PHE A 53 0.87 -11.71 10.79
C PHE A 53 -0.55 -12.28 10.94
N ALA A 54 -1.57 -11.42 11.02
CA ALA A 54 -2.95 -11.82 11.25
C ALA A 54 -3.60 -12.48 10.02
N TYR A 55 -3.33 -11.99 8.82
CA TYR A 55 -4.10 -12.33 7.61
C TYR A 55 -3.24 -12.90 6.47
N GLY A 56 -1.91 -12.89 6.58
CA GLY A 56 -1.00 -13.36 5.54
C GLY A 56 -1.26 -14.81 5.12
N HIS A 57 -1.60 -15.67 6.09
CA HIS A 57 -1.95 -17.07 5.83
C HIS A 57 -3.35 -17.26 5.20
N ILE A 58 -4.18 -16.21 5.16
CA ILE A 58 -5.55 -16.25 4.62
C ILE A 58 -5.59 -15.73 3.18
N SER A 59 -5.00 -14.55 2.94
CA SER A 59 -5.05 -13.88 1.62
C SER A 59 -3.70 -13.63 0.97
N GLY A 60 -2.58 -13.84 1.68
CA GLY A 60 -1.28 -13.29 1.30
C GLY A 60 -1.06 -11.85 1.75
N ALA A 61 -2.08 -11.21 2.36
CA ALA A 61 -2.02 -9.88 2.96
C ALA A 61 -1.47 -8.79 2.00
N HIS A 62 -2.07 -8.67 0.81
CA HIS A 62 -1.61 -7.70 -0.18
C HIS A 62 -1.93 -6.27 0.27
N PHE A 63 -3.20 -6.03 0.66
CA PHE A 63 -3.77 -4.76 1.14
C PHE A 63 -3.48 -3.52 0.28
N ASN A 64 -3.01 -3.74 -0.94
CA ASN A 64 -2.44 -2.74 -1.82
C ASN A 64 -2.62 -3.20 -3.27
N PRO A 65 -3.36 -2.42 -4.08
CA PRO A 65 -3.55 -2.74 -5.48
C PRO A 65 -2.25 -2.84 -6.29
N ALA A 66 -1.21 -2.06 -5.97
CA ALA A 66 0.07 -2.11 -6.67
C ALA A 66 0.90 -3.34 -6.29
N VAL A 67 0.84 -3.79 -5.03
CA VAL A 67 1.42 -5.09 -4.63
C VAL A 67 0.73 -6.22 -5.38
N THR A 68 -0.60 -6.19 -5.43
CA THR A 68 -1.41 -7.19 -6.16
C THR A 68 -1.08 -7.18 -7.66
N ALA A 69 -0.88 -6.01 -8.26
CA ALA A 69 -0.49 -5.87 -9.66
C ALA A 69 0.92 -6.45 -9.92
N GLY A 70 1.89 -6.14 -9.06
CA GLY A 70 3.25 -6.68 -9.16
C GLY A 70 3.25 -8.20 -9.08
N LEU A 71 2.58 -8.77 -8.08
CA LEU A 71 2.44 -10.22 -7.91
C LEU A 71 1.68 -10.88 -9.05
N LEU A 72 0.69 -10.21 -9.65
CA LEU A 72 -0.04 -10.70 -10.82
C LEU A 72 0.88 -10.83 -12.04
N VAL A 73 1.72 -9.82 -12.30
CA VAL A 73 2.71 -9.86 -13.40
C VAL A 73 3.72 -10.98 -13.20
N GLY A 74 4.18 -11.19 -11.98
CA GLY A 74 5.05 -12.32 -11.63
C GLY A 74 4.33 -13.66 -11.49
N ARG A 75 3.05 -13.76 -11.87
CA ARG A 75 2.24 -14.98 -11.83
C ARG A 75 2.14 -15.61 -10.43
N LYS A 76 2.28 -14.81 -9.37
CA LYS A 76 2.12 -15.24 -7.97
C LYS A 76 0.66 -15.18 -7.49
N ILE A 77 -0.24 -14.58 -8.27
CA ILE A 77 -1.70 -14.59 -8.09
C ILE A 77 -2.40 -14.73 -9.44
N GLY A 78 -3.55 -15.44 -9.48
CA GLY A 78 -4.38 -15.56 -10.67
C GLY A 78 -5.19 -14.28 -10.96
N PHE A 79 -5.42 -13.99 -12.24
CA PHE A 79 -6.14 -12.77 -12.67
C PHE A 79 -7.51 -12.56 -12.02
N PRO A 80 -8.42 -13.58 -11.93
CA PRO A 80 -9.71 -13.38 -11.27
C PRO A 80 -9.59 -13.00 -9.78
N SER A 81 -8.65 -13.62 -9.06
CA SER A 81 -8.40 -13.31 -7.65
C SER A 81 -7.83 -11.90 -7.49
N ALA A 82 -6.92 -11.47 -8.38
CA ALA A 82 -6.37 -10.12 -8.36
C ALA A 82 -7.45 -9.04 -8.54
N VAL A 83 -8.41 -9.25 -9.46
CA VAL A 83 -9.54 -8.33 -9.66
C VAL A 83 -10.40 -8.24 -8.40
N ILE A 84 -10.72 -9.39 -7.77
CA ILE A 84 -11.52 -9.41 -6.53
C ILE A 84 -10.77 -8.73 -5.37
N TYR A 85 -9.47 -8.92 -5.28
CA TYR A 85 -8.62 -8.25 -4.29
C TYR A 85 -8.65 -6.74 -4.48
N TRP A 86 -8.50 -6.24 -5.72
CA TRP A 86 -8.59 -4.81 -5.99
C TRP A 86 -9.93 -4.23 -5.54
N LEU A 87 -11.05 -4.88 -5.87
CA LEU A 87 -12.38 -4.43 -5.44
C LEU A 87 -12.49 -4.38 -3.91
N ALA A 88 -12.03 -5.42 -3.22
CA ALA A 88 -12.03 -5.49 -1.76
C ALA A 88 -11.14 -4.40 -1.13
N GLN A 89 -9.94 -4.18 -1.68
CA GLN A 89 -8.98 -3.19 -1.21
C GLN A 89 -9.52 -1.76 -1.37
N PHE A 90 -10.00 -1.40 -2.56
CA PHE A 90 -10.57 -0.08 -2.81
C PHE A 90 -11.81 0.18 -1.95
N LEU A 91 -12.71 -0.81 -1.82
CA LEU A 91 -13.88 -0.68 -0.97
C LEU A 91 -13.49 -0.52 0.51
N GLY A 92 -12.52 -1.30 0.99
CA GLY A 92 -12.00 -1.19 2.36
C GLY A 92 -11.44 0.18 2.67
N ALA A 93 -10.65 0.75 1.75
CA ALA A 93 -10.08 2.09 1.90
C ALA A 93 -11.15 3.20 1.92
N ILE A 94 -12.16 3.12 1.05
CA ILE A 94 -13.26 4.09 1.01
C ILE A 94 -14.07 4.03 2.31
N VAL A 95 -14.41 2.82 2.78
CA VAL A 95 -15.14 2.64 4.04
C VAL A 95 -14.30 3.15 5.23
N ALA A 96 -12.99 2.92 5.24
CA ALA A 96 -12.11 3.46 6.29
C ALA A 96 -12.11 4.99 6.32
N ALA A 97 -12.00 5.64 5.16
CA ALA A 97 -12.04 7.09 5.06
C ALA A 97 -13.41 7.66 5.49
N LEU A 98 -14.50 6.98 5.14
CA LEU A 98 -15.85 7.34 5.60
C LEU A 98 -15.96 7.24 7.12
N VAL A 99 -15.47 6.17 7.73
CA VAL A 99 -15.48 6.01 9.19
C VAL A 99 -14.61 7.08 9.86
N LEU A 100 -13.45 7.42 9.30
CA LEU A 100 -12.64 8.54 9.80
C LEU A 100 -13.41 9.86 9.76
N GLN A 101 -14.10 10.17 8.66
CA GLN A 101 -14.92 11.38 8.54
C GLN A 101 -16.03 11.45 9.59
N LEU A 102 -16.59 10.31 10.01
CA LEU A 102 -17.63 10.25 11.04
C LEU A 102 -17.07 10.35 12.47
N LEU A 103 -15.84 9.90 12.71
CA LEU A 103 -15.24 9.85 14.04
C LEU A 103 -14.40 11.08 14.39
N LEU A 104 -13.83 11.75 13.39
CA LEU A 104 -13.01 12.93 13.59
C LEU A 104 -13.86 14.21 13.72
N PRO A 105 -13.32 15.28 14.33
CA PRO A 105 -13.99 16.58 14.36
C PRO A 105 -14.42 17.05 12.97
N PHE A 106 -15.48 17.88 12.93
CA PHE A 106 -15.98 18.43 11.68
C PHE A 106 -14.88 19.18 10.93
N ASN A 107 -14.78 18.96 9.61
CA ASN A 107 -13.71 19.46 8.73
C ASN A 107 -12.29 18.99 9.08
N SER A 108 -12.14 17.94 9.88
CA SER A 108 -10.82 17.33 10.04
C SER A 108 -10.32 16.76 8.70
N PRO A 109 -9.02 16.90 8.41
CA PRO A 109 -8.39 16.26 7.27
C PRO A 109 -8.53 14.74 7.38
N LEU A 110 -8.69 14.07 6.24
CA LEU A 110 -8.91 12.61 6.19
C LEU A 110 -7.64 11.82 5.88
N GLY A 111 -6.48 12.48 5.93
CA GLY A 111 -5.18 11.88 5.64
C GLY A 111 -4.90 11.67 4.16
N GLU A 112 -5.32 12.62 3.31
CA GLU A 112 -5.00 12.65 1.88
C GLU A 112 -3.48 12.57 1.63
N THR A 113 -3.09 11.94 0.54
CA THR A 113 -1.68 11.70 0.19
C THR A 113 -1.09 12.92 -0.50
N THR A 114 -0.80 13.95 0.29
CA THR A 114 -0.26 15.22 -0.19
C THR A 114 1.02 15.59 0.55
N GLY A 115 1.90 16.32 -0.13
CA GLY A 115 3.15 16.84 0.40
C GLY A 115 3.66 18.01 -0.46
N SER A 116 4.87 18.48 -0.17
CA SER A 116 5.46 19.69 -0.78
C SER A 116 5.56 19.67 -2.32
N LEU A 117 5.63 18.49 -2.96
CA LEU A 117 5.69 18.35 -4.41
C LEU A 117 4.32 18.14 -5.06
N THR A 118 3.28 17.83 -4.30
CA THR A 118 2.00 17.38 -4.87
C THR A 118 1.35 18.44 -5.75
N GLU A 119 1.29 19.69 -5.29
CA GLU A 119 0.67 20.78 -6.06
C GLU A 119 1.65 21.41 -7.06
N SER A 120 2.92 21.53 -6.67
CA SER A 120 3.94 22.27 -7.41
C SER A 120 4.57 21.45 -8.55
N ALA A 121 4.65 20.13 -8.40
CA ALA A 121 5.35 19.24 -9.31
C ALA A 121 4.77 17.82 -9.28
N VAL A 122 3.46 17.68 -9.57
CA VAL A 122 2.72 16.42 -9.39
C VAL A 122 3.32 15.20 -10.10
N TRP A 123 3.96 15.38 -11.26
CA TRP A 123 4.63 14.27 -11.97
C TRP A 123 5.98 13.90 -11.35
N THR A 124 6.67 14.85 -10.72
CA THR A 124 7.83 14.55 -9.86
C THR A 124 7.39 13.81 -8.60
N ALA A 125 6.25 14.19 -8.01
CA ALA A 125 5.65 13.44 -6.91
C ALA A 125 5.28 12.00 -7.35
N ALA A 126 4.70 11.83 -8.54
CA ALA A 126 4.41 10.52 -9.11
C ALA A 126 5.67 9.65 -9.30
N LEU A 127 6.78 10.24 -9.79
CA LEU A 127 8.06 9.54 -9.91
C LEU A 127 8.63 9.15 -8.53
N PHE A 128 8.44 10.00 -7.52
CA PHE A 128 8.83 9.67 -6.15
C PHE A 128 8.04 8.46 -5.65
N GLU A 129 6.71 8.47 -5.80
CA GLU A 129 5.83 7.35 -5.45
C GLU A 129 6.20 6.06 -6.19
N PHE A 130 6.61 6.13 -7.46
CA PHE A 130 7.15 4.99 -8.19
C PHE A 130 8.31 4.32 -7.45
N VAL A 131 9.29 5.11 -7.00
CA VAL A 131 10.47 4.59 -6.30
C VAL A 131 10.10 3.97 -4.95
N LEU A 132 9.22 4.64 -4.20
CA LEU A 132 8.76 4.13 -2.89
C LEU A 132 7.98 2.82 -3.03
N THR A 133 7.04 2.74 -3.98
CA THR A 133 6.30 1.51 -4.23
C THR A 133 7.20 0.39 -4.74
N PHE A 134 8.20 0.71 -5.57
CA PHE A 134 9.21 -0.27 -6.00
C PHE A 134 9.94 -0.90 -4.80
N PHE A 135 10.34 -0.11 -3.80
CA PHE A 135 10.96 -0.64 -2.58
C PHE A 135 10.02 -1.55 -1.80
N LEU A 136 8.77 -1.13 -1.60
CA LEU A 136 7.78 -1.95 -0.89
C LEU A 136 7.52 -3.28 -1.60
N VAL A 137 7.27 -3.26 -2.91
CA VAL A 137 6.98 -4.48 -3.66
C VAL A 137 8.22 -5.38 -3.78
N THR A 138 9.42 -4.80 -3.83
CA THR A 138 10.68 -5.55 -3.69
C THR A 138 10.74 -6.31 -2.36
N ALA A 139 10.41 -5.64 -1.24
CA ALA A 139 10.37 -6.30 0.06
C ALA A 139 9.32 -7.41 0.11
N VAL A 140 8.14 -7.21 -0.49
CA VAL A 140 7.11 -8.27 -0.61
C VAL A 140 7.65 -9.47 -1.39
N TYR A 141 8.29 -9.25 -2.53
CA TYR A 141 8.86 -10.32 -3.35
C TYR A 141 9.92 -11.12 -2.59
N GLN A 142 10.93 -10.43 -2.06
CA GLN A 142 12.07 -11.08 -1.44
C GLN A 142 11.70 -11.73 -0.11
N ALA A 143 10.97 -11.01 0.74
CA ALA A 143 10.67 -11.50 2.08
C ALA A 143 9.61 -12.60 2.07
N ALA A 144 8.53 -12.41 1.30
CA ALA A 144 7.36 -13.30 1.32
C ALA A 144 7.27 -14.19 0.06
N ALA A 145 7.26 -13.63 -1.16
CA ALA A 145 7.01 -14.42 -2.37
C ALA A 145 8.11 -15.44 -2.67
N PHE A 146 9.37 -15.12 -2.37
CA PHE A 146 10.53 -16.02 -2.42
C PHE A 146 10.91 -16.58 -1.04
N GLY A 147 10.15 -16.22 0.00
CA GLY A 147 10.30 -16.77 1.35
C GLY A 147 11.63 -16.49 2.06
N LYS A 148 12.48 -15.56 1.58
CA LYS A 148 13.85 -15.37 2.10
C LYS A 148 13.87 -14.89 3.56
N ALA A 149 12.80 -14.25 4.03
CA ALA A 149 12.67 -13.82 5.42
C ALA A 149 11.89 -14.80 6.31
N GLY A 150 11.27 -15.84 5.73
CA GLY A 150 10.41 -16.79 6.44
C GLY A 150 9.39 -16.09 7.34
N ASN A 151 9.35 -16.46 8.62
CA ASN A 151 8.43 -15.89 9.62
C ASN A 151 8.69 -14.41 9.93
N LEU A 152 9.82 -13.83 9.49
CA LEU A 152 10.14 -12.41 9.64
C LEU A 152 9.66 -11.56 8.44
N ALA A 153 9.03 -12.15 7.43
CA ALA A 153 8.50 -11.42 6.29
C ALA A 153 7.56 -10.25 6.66
N PRO A 154 6.64 -10.39 7.64
CA PRO A 154 5.82 -9.28 8.10
C PRO A 154 6.64 -8.08 8.58
N LEU A 155 7.71 -8.33 9.33
CA LEU A 155 8.59 -7.29 9.86
C LEU A 155 9.36 -6.60 8.72
N ALA A 156 9.93 -7.36 7.79
CA ALA A 156 10.67 -6.82 6.65
C ALA A 156 9.79 -5.90 5.79
N ILE A 157 8.55 -6.32 5.50
CA ILE A 157 7.61 -5.54 4.67
C ILE A 157 7.13 -4.29 5.41
N GLY A 158 6.71 -4.42 6.67
CA GLY A 158 6.21 -3.28 7.45
C GLY A 158 7.29 -2.23 7.77
N LEU A 159 8.52 -2.65 8.08
CA LEU A 159 9.64 -1.73 8.26
C LEU A 159 10.05 -1.04 6.95
N THR A 160 9.95 -1.74 5.81
CA THR A 160 10.17 -1.12 4.50
C THR A 160 9.14 -0.04 4.23
N LEU A 161 7.86 -0.29 4.53
CA LEU A 161 6.81 0.72 4.42
C LEU A 161 7.10 1.93 5.32
N ALA A 162 7.43 1.71 6.59
CA ALA A 162 7.77 2.81 7.51
C ALA A 162 8.95 3.63 6.99
N GLY A 163 10.04 2.98 6.58
CA GLY A 163 11.23 3.65 6.03
C GLY A 163 10.93 4.45 4.77
N ALA A 164 10.09 3.92 3.87
CA ALA A 164 9.66 4.62 2.68
C ALA A 164 8.82 5.87 3.01
N ILE A 165 7.95 5.80 4.03
CA ILE A 165 7.18 6.96 4.49
C ILE A 165 8.08 8.00 5.15
N LEU A 166 9.07 7.59 5.95
CA LEU A 166 10.06 8.52 6.50
C LEU A 166 10.84 9.26 5.41
N ALA A 167 11.16 8.58 4.30
CA ALA A 167 11.89 9.16 3.18
C ALA A 167 11.05 10.08 2.29
N GLY A 168 9.81 9.68 1.99
CA GLY A 168 8.96 10.35 0.99
C GLY A 168 7.81 11.20 1.55
N GLY A 169 7.46 11.04 2.83
CA GLY A 169 6.24 11.57 3.42
C GLY A 169 6.10 13.09 3.28
N ALA A 170 7.18 13.84 3.49
CA ALA A 170 7.18 15.30 3.38
C ALA A 170 7.03 15.81 1.93
N TYR A 171 7.33 14.96 0.94
CA TYR A 171 7.32 15.32 -0.47
C TYR A 171 6.00 14.96 -1.15
N THR A 172 5.44 13.79 -0.85
CA THR A 172 4.25 13.27 -1.54
C THR A 172 3.13 12.82 -0.61
N GLY A 173 3.34 12.81 0.70
CA GLY A 173 2.49 12.10 1.65
C GLY A 173 2.73 10.58 1.71
N ALA A 174 3.69 10.08 0.91
CA ALA A 174 4.14 8.69 0.81
C ALA A 174 2.99 7.67 0.86
N SER A 175 2.26 7.57 -0.25
CA SER A 175 1.12 6.69 -0.35
C SER A 175 1.51 5.22 -0.50
N LEU A 176 2.35 4.94 -1.51
CA LEU A 176 2.75 3.62 -1.99
C LEU A 176 1.61 2.67 -2.41
N ASN A 177 0.36 3.09 -2.26
CA ASN A 177 -0.81 2.23 -2.32
C ASN A 177 -1.99 2.96 -3.00
N PRO A 178 -2.51 2.47 -4.15
CA PRO A 178 -3.61 3.13 -4.84
C PRO A 178 -4.90 3.20 -4.00
N ALA A 179 -5.18 2.21 -3.17
CA ALA A 179 -6.35 2.23 -2.29
C ALA A 179 -6.21 3.29 -1.19
N ARG A 180 -5.02 3.40 -0.57
CA ARG A 180 -4.70 4.43 0.43
C ARG A 180 -4.68 5.86 -0.13
N THR A 181 -4.43 6.01 -1.44
CA THR A 181 -4.59 7.27 -2.18
C THR A 181 -6.07 7.57 -2.39
N LEU A 182 -6.82 6.62 -2.93
CA LEU A 182 -8.20 6.83 -3.40
C LEU A 182 -9.19 7.03 -2.25
N GLY A 183 -9.09 6.24 -1.17
CA GLY A 183 -10.06 6.26 -0.07
C GLY A 183 -10.27 7.66 0.52
N PRO A 184 -9.23 8.28 1.09
CA PRO A 184 -9.29 9.65 1.58
C PRO A 184 -9.69 10.67 0.51
N ALA A 185 -9.14 10.55 -0.71
CA ALA A 185 -9.39 11.49 -1.81
C ALA A 185 -10.87 11.53 -2.23
N VAL A 186 -11.54 10.38 -2.29
CA VAL A 186 -12.98 10.27 -2.57
C VAL A 186 -13.80 10.95 -1.48
N MET A 187 -13.48 10.71 -0.20
CA MET A 187 -14.23 11.28 0.91
C MET A 187 -13.98 12.77 1.13
N ALA A 188 -12.78 13.25 0.81
CA ALA A 188 -12.42 14.66 0.83
C ALA A 188 -12.92 15.42 -0.42
N GLY A 189 -13.34 14.72 -1.48
CA GLY A 189 -13.80 15.33 -2.72
C GLY A 189 -12.68 15.90 -3.60
N ASN A 190 -11.42 15.57 -3.33
CA ASN A 190 -10.26 16.04 -4.07
C ASN A 190 -9.58 14.89 -4.84
N LEU A 191 -9.90 14.78 -6.13
CA LEU A 191 -9.37 13.72 -7.01
C LEU A 191 -8.24 14.18 -7.93
N ALA A 192 -7.79 15.44 -7.82
CA ALA A 192 -6.89 16.06 -8.79
C ALA A 192 -5.57 15.31 -8.96
N TYR A 193 -5.04 14.74 -7.88
CA TYR A 193 -3.73 14.09 -7.85
C TYR A 193 -3.79 12.56 -7.99
N VAL A 194 -4.99 11.96 -8.01
CA VAL A 194 -5.18 10.51 -8.02
C VAL A 194 -4.54 9.88 -9.25
N LEU A 195 -4.75 10.44 -10.43
CA LEU A 195 -4.23 9.85 -11.67
C LEU A 195 -2.69 9.85 -11.73
N PRO A 196 -1.98 10.99 -11.50
CA PRO A 196 -0.52 10.97 -11.42
C PRO A 196 0.02 9.98 -10.39
N TYR A 197 -0.57 9.95 -9.18
CA TYR A 197 -0.16 9.01 -8.13
C TYR A 197 -0.38 7.56 -8.55
N PHE A 198 -1.52 7.24 -9.19
CA PHE A 198 -1.77 5.89 -9.69
C PHE A 198 -0.73 5.47 -10.71
N VAL A 199 -0.35 6.35 -11.65
CA VAL A 199 0.70 6.05 -12.64
C VAL A 199 2.03 5.72 -11.94
N GLY A 200 2.44 6.55 -10.99
CA GLY A 200 3.66 6.33 -10.20
C GLY A 200 3.62 5.01 -9.43
N ILE A 201 2.61 4.87 -8.59
CA ILE A 201 2.45 3.75 -7.64
C ILE A 201 2.29 2.41 -8.38
N PHE A 202 1.38 2.30 -9.36
CA PHE A 202 1.25 1.07 -10.15
C PHE A 202 2.52 0.81 -10.97
N GLY A 203 3.13 1.85 -11.54
CA GLY A 203 4.39 1.72 -12.27
C GLY A 203 5.48 1.07 -11.42
N GLY A 204 5.67 1.55 -10.19
CA GLY A 204 6.69 1.02 -9.27
C GLY A 204 6.43 -0.45 -8.89
N GLY A 205 5.17 -0.79 -8.62
CA GLY A 205 4.77 -2.16 -8.28
C GLY A 205 4.90 -3.14 -9.45
N LEU A 206 4.47 -2.74 -10.65
CA LEU A 206 4.63 -3.53 -11.87
C LEU A 206 6.10 -3.73 -12.21
N PHE A 207 6.91 -2.67 -12.12
CA PHE A 207 8.34 -2.73 -12.40
C PHE A 207 9.08 -3.66 -11.44
N ALA A 208 8.78 -3.59 -10.13
CA ALA A 208 9.30 -4.55 -9.16
C ALA A 208 8.89 -5.99 -9.51
N GLY A 209 7.62 -6.21 -9.87
CA GLY A 209 7.14 -7.52 -10.28
C GLY A 209 7.90 -8.10 -11.48
N VAL A 210 8.18 -7.27 -12.49
CA VAL A 210 8.97 -7.67 -13.66
C VAL A 210 10.41 -8.00 -13.28
N ILE A 211 11.12 -7.09 -12.60
CA ILE A 211 12.53 -7.29 -12.25
C ILE A 211 12.73 -8.54 -11.40
N HIS A 212 11.93 -8.71 -10.35
CA HIS A 212 12.13 -9.83 -9.43
C HIS A 212 11.74 -11.17 -10.05
N SER A 213 10.71 -11.20 -10.90
CA SER A 213 10.24 -12.47 -11.48
C SER A 213 11.06 -12.93 -12.68
N PHE A 214 11.63 -12.01 -13.46
CA PHE A 214 12.25 -12.34 -14.75
C PHE A 214 13.74 -11.99 -14.87
N VAL A 215 14.30 -11.24 -13.92
CA VAL A 215 15.72 -10.84 -13.95
C VAL A 215 16.48 -11.34 -12.73
N LEU A 216 15.89 -11.21 -11.54
CA LEU A 216 16.53 -11.59 -10.27
C LEU A 216 16.08 -12.94 -9.72
N ASN A 217 15.26 -13.68 -10.47
CA ASN A 217 14.80 -14.99 -10.04
C ASN A 217 15.90 -16.03 -10.25
N THR A 218 16.54 -16.46 -9.15
CA THR A 218 17.61 -17.47 -9.17
C THR A 218 17.08 -18.89 -8.92
N GLU A 219 15.76 -19.10 -8.91
CA GLU A 219 15.17 -20.44 -8.71
C GLU A 219 15.39 -21.35 -9.93
N ASP A 220 15.52 -20.79 -11.12
CA ASP A 220 15.76 -21.54 -12.37
C ASP A 220 17.23 -21.99 -12.47
N ASP A 221 18.18 -21.22 -11.93
CA ASP A 221 19.62 -21.56 -11.92
C ASP A 221 19.96 -22.73 -10.98
N ALA A 222 19.05 -23.12 -10.08
CA ALA A 222 19.25 -24.21 -9.11
C ALA A 222 18.85 -25.59 -9.65
N GLN A 223 18.36 -25.67 -10.89
CA GLN A 223 17.93 -26.91 -11.54
C GLN A 223 18.88 -27.37 -12.66
N GLU A 224 19.95 -26.63 -12.95
CA GLU A 224 21.09 -27.03 -13.81
C GLU A 224 22.29 -27.51 -12.99
#